data_AF-A0A812LAA8-F1
#
_entry.id   AF-A0A812LAA8-F1
#
_cell.length_a   1.000
_cell.length_b   1.000
_cell.length_c   1.000
_cell.angle_alpha   90.00
_cell.angle_beta   90.00
_cell.angle_gamma   90.00
#
_symmetry.space_group_name_H-M   'P 1'
#
loop_
_entity.id
_entity.type
_entity.pdbx_description
1 polymer ?
#
loop_
_entity_poly.entity_id
_entity_poly.type
_entity_poly.pdbx_seq_one_letter_code
_entity_poly.pdbx_strand_id
1 'polypeptide(L)'
;MSVSPCVLLVLLTGAYADWASTTVANRTAGQNLEEAVKKRLEAQSHSIESFHMEDIHSFYWWDSSVQEEQEVRATIDSEVPFAVLMEAIAADHPYDLPMIVTSALPHEGEEASADSSADEPKYVMGMALVNGTTAEIAQGLAKSIVEVKYSACAQVEKHGDSGSDFYITLKTLSAAKEQVAVDFGGLEWEWMPIRANEKYEKWLEDNVLIRSHAAEL
;
A
#
# COMPACT_ATOMS: atom_id res chain seq x y z
N MET A 1 1.40 14.57 30.71
CA MET A 1 1.42 13.33 29.90
C MET A 1 0.49 13.59 28.75
N SER A 2 1.08 14.01 27.63
CA SER A 2 0.35 14.45 26.43
C SER A 2 0.04 13.23 25.60
N VAL A 3 -1.23 12.93 25.42
CA VAL A 3 -1.72 11.90 24.50
C VAL A 3 -1.57 12.50 23.11
N SER A 4 -0.75 11.90 22.25
CA SER A 4 -0.65 12.29 20.84
C SER A 4 -1.72 11.50 20.07
N PRO A 5 -2.74 12.16 19.48
CA PRO A 5 -3.80 11.49 18.72
C PRO A 5 -3.60 11.80 17.23
N CYS A 6 -2.81 10.96 16.56
CA CYS A 6 -2.67 10.84 15.10
C CYS A 6 -1.91 9.52 14.96
N VAL A 7 -2.53 8.35 14.86
CA VAL A 7 -3.34 7.87 13.75
C VAL A 7 -4.29 6.80 14.31
N LEU A 8 -5.50 7.19 14.67
CA LEU A 8 -6.63 6.28 14.85
C LEU A 8 -7.91 7.11 14.82
N LEU A 9 -8.31 7.54 13.62
CA LEU A 9 -9.62 8.14 13.39
C LEU A 9 -10.15 7.75 12.01
N VAL A 10 -10.23 6.44 11.76
CA VAL A 10 -11.31 5.94 10.89
C VAL A 10 -12.38 5.49 11.87
N LEU A 11 -13.34 6.37 12.16
CA LEU A 11 -14.68 6.05 12.64
C LEU A 11 -15.43 7.37 12.89
N LEU A 12 -16.57 7.52 12.21
CA LEU A 12 -17.68 8.46 12.45
C LEU A 12 -17.63 9.82 11.73
N THR A 13 -17.72 9.83 10.40
CA THR A 13 -18.64 10.70 9.64
C THR A 13 -18.86 10.10 8.25
N GLY A 14 -20.12 9.94 7.84
CA GLY A 14 -20.50 9.41 6.52
C GLY A 14 -20.14 10.35 5.37
N ALA A 15 -18.88 10.31 4.96
CA ALA A 15 -18.33 11.00 3.81
C ALA A 15 -17.56 9.97 2.95
N TYR A 16 -17.65 10.17 1.64
CA TYR A 16 -17.33 9.22 0.58
C TYR A 16 -15.82 9.08 0.34
N ALA A 17 -15.01 8.95 1.39
CA ALA A 17 -13.56 9.09 1.30
C ALA A 17 -12.89 7.87 0.63
N ASP A 18 -12.66 7.96 -0.68
CA ASP A 18 -11.68 7.12 -1.40
C ASP A 18 -10.29 7.72 -1.14
N TRP A 19 -9.39 6.97 -0.51
CA TRP A 19 -7.98 7.36 -0.46
C TRP A 19 -7.22 6.77 -1.64
N ALA A 20 -6.13 7.39 -2.08
CA ALA A 20 -5.20 6.80 -3.04
C ALA A 20 -3.77 6.88 -2.48
N SER A 21 -2.97 5.84 -2.68
CA SER A 21 -1.55 5.84 -2.29
C SER A 21 -0.65 5.51 -3.47
N THR A 22 0.46 6.25 -3.57
CA THR A 22 1.54 6.03 -4.54
C THR A 22 2.91 6.27 -3.91
N THR A 23 3.99 5.95 -4.62
CA THR A 23 5.36 6.27 -4.21
C THR A 23 6.11 7.06 -5.26
N VAL A 24 7.02 7.91 -4.79
CA VAL A 24 7.91 8.73 -5.60
C VAL A 24 9.31 8.76 -5.00
N ALA A 25 10.31 9.07 -5.81
CA ALA A 25 11.71 8.94 -5.41
C ALA A 25 12.14 9.84 -4.25
N ASN A 26 11.46 10.97 -4.02
CA ASN A 26 11.79 11.92 -2.96
C ASN A 26 10.68 12.95 -2.75
N ARG A 27 10.81 13.76 -1.68
CA ARG A 27 9.82 14.78 -1.30
C ARG A 27 9.61 15.84 -2.37
N THR A 28 10.64 16.23 -3.13
CA THR A 28 10.49 17.18 -4.23
C THR A 28 9.63 16.60 -5.37
N ALA A 29 9.84 15.33 -5.72
CA ALA A 29 8.96 14.65 -6.68
C ALA A 29 7.52 14.55 -6.14
N GLY A 30 7.34 14.31 -4.84
CA GLY A 30 6.03 14.30 -4.19
C GLY A 30 5.31 15.64 -4.24
N GLN A 31 6.01 16.74 -3.97
CA GLN A 31 5.48 18.10 -4.07
C GLN A 31 5.07 18.45 -5.50
N ASN A 32 5.90 18.09 -6.48
CA ASN A 32 5.57 18.30 -7.90
C ASN A 32 4.33 17.51 -8.30
N LEU A 33 4.21 16.26 -7.84
CA LEU A 33 3.04 15.43 -8.09
C LEU A 33 1.78 16.00 -7.42
N GLU A 34 1.88 16.46 -6.18
CA GLU A 34 0.78 17.12 -5.46
C GLU A 34 0.25 18.33 -6.23
N GLU A 35 1.12 19.24 -6.66
CA GLU A 35 0.73 20.43 -7.42
C GLU A 35 0.07 20.06 -8.76
N ALA A 36 0.61 19.07 -9.47
CA ALA A 36 0.07 18.62 -10.75
C ALA A 36 -1.31 17.96 -10.59
N VAL A 37 -1.47 17.06 -9.62
CA VAL A 37 -2.73 16.38 -9.31
C VAL A 37 -3.80 17.39 -8.91
N LYS A 38 -3.49 18.32 -8.00
CA LYS A 38 -4.41 19.39 -7.59
C LYS A 38 -4.90 20.20 -8.79
N LYS A 39 -3.98 20.71 -9.60
CA LYS A 39 -4.32 21.49 -10.79
C LYS A 39 -5.23 20.73 -11.77
N ARG A 40 -4.96 19.44 -11.97
CA ARG A 40 -5.72 18.59 -12.89
C ARG A 40 -7.13 18.29 -12.38
N LEU A 41 -7.28 18.07 -11.07
CA LEU A 41 -8.57 17.84 -10.44
C LEU A 41 -9.40 19.13 -10.39
N GLU A 42 -8.77 20.27 -10.09
CA GLU A 42 -9.42 21.59 -10.12
C GLU A 42 -9.99 21.91 -11.51
N ALA A 43 -9.26 21.58 -12.58
CA ALA A 43 -9.73 21.73 -13.96
C ALA A 43 -10.98 20.88 -14.28
N GLN A 44 -11.26 19.85 -13.46
CA GLN A 44 -12.42 18.97 -13.55
C GLN A 44 -13.46 19.24 -12.45
N SER A 45 -13.34 20.37 -11.72
CA SER A 45 -14.23 20.73 -10.60
C SER A 45 -14.18 19.73 -9.43
N HIS A 46 -13.04 19.09 -9.24
CA HIS A 46 -12.74 18.21 -8.12
C HIS A 46 -11.72 18.85 -7.17
N SER A 47 -11.71 18.43 -5.91
CA SER A 47 -10.74 18.85 -4.90
C SER A 47 -10.33 17.65 -4.03
N ILE A 48 -9.08 17.64 -3.58
CA ILE A 48 -8.59 16.69 -2.59
C ILE A 48 -8.63 17.32 -1.20
N GLU A 49 -8.85 16.50 -0.18
CA GLU A 49 -8.88 16.97 1.21
C GLU A 49 -7.46 17.13 1.75
N SER A 50 -6.61 16.13 1.48
CA SER A 50 -5.25 16.06 1.98
C SER A 50 -4.28 15.45 0.96
N PHE A 51 -3.00 15.75 1.14
CA PHE A 51 -1.89 15.07 0.47
C PHE A 51 -0.78 14.87 1.50
N HIS A 52 -0.61 13.64 1.98
CA HIS A 52 0.33 13.28 3.02
C HIS A 52 1.57 12.62 2.42
N MET A 53 2.76 13.04 2.87
CA MET A 53 4.05 12.50 2.41
C MET A 53 4.87 11.93 3.56
N GLU A 54 5.18 10.65 3.45
CA GLU A 54 5.92 9.88 4.44
C GLU A 54 7.19 9.29 3.84
N ASP A 55 8.31 9.38 4.57
CA ASP A 55 9.56 8.77 4.12
C ASP A 55 9.51 7.27 4.42
N ILE A 56 9.76 6.46 3.39
CA ILE A 56 9.68 5.00 3.47
C ILE A 56 10.91 4.35 2.86
N HIS A 57 11.15 3.10 3.21
CA HIS A 57 12.17 2.27 2.58
C HIS A 57 11.50 1.13 1.81
N SER A 58 11.66 1.11 0.50
CA SER A 58 10.99 0.19 -0.41
C SER A 58 11.91 -0.95 -0.84
N PHE A 59 11.38 -2.16 -0.80
CA PHE A 59 11.98 -3.37 -1.34
C PHE A 59 11.06 -3.93 -2.39
N TYR A 60 11.57 -4.17 -3.59
CA TYR A 60 10.73 -4.68 -4.69
C TYR A 60 11.53 -5.54 -5.67
N TRP A 61 10.85 -6.48 -6.32
CA TRP A 61 11.49 -7.33 -7.32
C TRP A 61 11.54 -6.64 -8.67
N TRP A 62 12.74 -6.39 -9.19
CA TRP A 62 12.94 -5.79 -10.51
C TRP A 62 14.19 -6.33 -11.20
N ASP A 63 14.11 -6.59 -12.51
CA ASP A 63 15.22 -7.09 -13.32
C ASP A 63 15.98 -8.28 -12.70
N SER A 64 15.22 -9.23 -12.14
CA SER A 64 15.72 -10.49 -11.53
C SER A 64 16.47 -10.35 -10.20
N SER A 65 16.39 -9.20 -9.54
CA SER A 65 16.92 -8.99 -8.18
C SER A 65 15.98 -8.15 -7.33
N VAL A 66 16.18 -8.19 -6.02
CA VAL A 66 15.52 -7.25 -5.10
C VAL A 66 16.24 -5.90 -5.17
N GLN A 67 15.48 -4.86 -5.50
CA GLN A 67 15.91 -3.47 -5.40
C GLN A 67 15.55 -2.94 -4.02
N GLU A 68 16.32 -1.95 -3.60
CA GLU A 68 16.22 -1.31 -2.30
C GLU A 68 16.36 0.20 -2.50
N GLU A 69 15.31 0.95 -2.17
CA GLU A 69 15.26 2.38 -2.42
C GLU A 69 14.65 3.16 -1.25
N GLN A 70 15.23 4.31 -0.95
CA GLN A 70 14.61 5.30 -0.09
C GLN A 70 13.61 6.10 -0.93
N GLU A 71 12.34 6.04 -0.56
CA GLU A 71 11.25 6.68 -1.30
C GLU A 71 10.38 7.54 -0.38
N VAL A 72 9.41 8.22 -0.98
CA VAL A 72 8.32 8.90 -0.30
C VAL A 72 7.00 8.29 -0.72
N ARG A 73 6.21 7.84 0.25
CA ARG A 73 4.82 7.47 0.04
C ARG A 73 3.95 8.72 0.08
N ALA A 74 3.16 8.90 -0.97
CA ALA A 74 2.14 9.92 -1.05
C ALA A 74 0.76 9.28 -0.83
N THR A 75 0.00 9.76 0.14
CA THR A 75 -1.39 9.35 0.40
C THR A 75 -2.31 10.55 0.21
N ILE A 76 -3.36 10.37 -0.59
CA ILE A 76 -4.33 11.39 -0.94
C ILE A 76 -5.67 10.97 -0.36
N ASP A 77 -6.22 11.76 0.56
CA ASP A 77 -7.59 11.57 1.05
C ASP A 77 -8.53 12.49 0.25
N SER A 78 -9.63 11.94 -0.26
CA SER A 78 -10.56 12.67 -1.11
C SER A 78 -11.91 11.97 -1.25
N GLU A 79 -12.96 12.72 -1.56
CA GLU A 79 -14.24 12.15 -2.04
C GLU A 79 -14.25 11.90 -3.56
N VAL A 80 -13.15 12.20 -4.25
CA VAL A 80 -13.04 11.99 -5.69
C VAL A 80 -12.97 10.49 -5.98
N PRO A 81 -13.79 9.97 -6.92
CA PRO A 81 -13.75 8.54 -7.27
C PRO A 81 -12.34 8.08 -7.62
N PHE A 82 -11.93 6.91 -7.10
CA PHE A 82 -10.58 6.39 -7.31
C PHE A 82 -10.14 6.37 -8.79
N ALA A 83 -11.03 6.06 -9.73
CA ALA A 83 -10.69 6.07 -11.16
C ALA A 83 -10.20 7.46 -11.65
N VAL A 84 -10.83 8.53 -11.16
CA VAL A 84 -10.46 9.91 -11.48
C VAL A 84 -9.16 10.31 -10.78
N LEU A 85 -8.98 9.92 -9.50
CA LEU A 85 -7.72 10.12 -8.79
C LEU A 85 -6.56 9.39 -9.48
N MET A 86 -6.77 8.14 -9.86
CA MET A 86 -5.77 7.30 -10.51
C MET A 86 -5.34 7.88 -11.85
N GLU A 87 -6.29 8.33 -12.68
CA GLU A 87 -5.95 9.03 -13.93
C GLU A 87 -5.15 10.30 -13.66
N ALA A 88 -5.54 11.07 -12.64
CA ALA A 88 -4.87 12.31 -12.30
C ALA A 88 -3.44 12.09 -11.80
N ILE A 89 -3.22 11.09 -10.94
CA ILE A 89 -1.90 10.70 -10.44
C ILE A 89 -1.04 10.16 -11.59
N ALA A 90 -1.57 9.24 -12.40
CA ALA A 90 -0.82 8.57 -13.46
C ALA A 90 -0.33 9.52 -14.55
N ALA A 91 -1.09 10.57 -14.86
CA ALA A 91 -0.77 11.49 -15.94
C ALA A 91 0.51 12.30 -15.71
N ASP A 92 0.90 12.52 -14.45
CA ASP A 92 2.04 13.34 -14.07
C ASP A 92 3.02 12.57 -13.15
N HIS A 93 2.88 11.24 -13.07
CA HIS A 93 3.73 10.40 -12.24
C HIS A 93 5.16 10.28 -12.81
N PRO A 94 6.22 10.37 -11.98
CA PRO A 94 7.60 10.27 -12.45
C PRO A 94 8.04 8.86 -12.88
N TYR A 95 7.33 7.83 -12.45
CA TYR A 95 7.64 6.42 -12.77
C TYR A 95 6.84 5.91 -13.96
N ASP A 96 7.46 5.10 -14.80
CA ASP A 96 6.82 4.44 -15.95
C ASP A 96 5.77 3.38 -15.52
N LEU A 97 6.02 2.73 -14.37
CA LEU A 97 5.12 1.79 -13.73
C LEU A 97 4.88 2.25 -12.28
N PRO A 98 3.96 3.21 -12.06
CA PRO A 98 3.63 3.64 -10.72
C PRO A 98 2.80 2.58 -9.99
N MET A 99 3.01 2.47 -8.68
CA MET A 99 2.05 1.85 -7.78
C MET A 99 0.97 2.87 -7.47
N ILE A 100 -0.27 2.70 -7.92
CA ILE A 100 -1.39 3.55 -7.50
C ILE A 100 -2.47 2.64 -6.94
N VAL A 101 -2.66 2.67 -5.63
CA VAL A 101 -3.53 1.72 -4.90
C VAL A 101 -4.57 2.44 -4.04
N THR A 102 -5.68 1.76 -3.80
CA THR A 102 -6.70 2.13 -2.80
C THR A 102 -7.29 0.87 -2.17
N SER A 103 -8.12 1.02 -1.13
CA SER A 103 -8.91 -0.08 -0.61
C SER A 103 -9.93 -0.57 -1.63
N ALA A 104 -10.15 -1.88 -1.70
CA ALA A 104 -11.17 -2.52 -2.53
C ALA A 104 -12.42 -2.90 -1.72
N LEU A 105 -12.61 -2.33 -0.51
CA LEU A 105 -13.82 -2.55 0.27
C LEU A 105 -15.00 -1.82 -0.41
N PRO A 106 -16.18 -2.47 -0.52
CA PRO A 106 -17.37 -1.80 -1.02
C PRO A 106 -17.72 -0.62 -0.10
N HIS A 107 -18.35 0.40 -0.69
CA HIS A 107 -18.74 1.60 0.03
C HIS A 107 -19.68 1.25 1.20
N GLU A 108 -19.53 1.89 2.36
CA GLU A 108 -20.49 1.73 3.45
C GLU A 108 -21.91 2.07 2.96
N GLY A 109 -22.78 1.07 2.86
CA GLY A 109 -24.16 1.21 2.37
C GLY A 109 -24.45 0.51 1.03
N GLU A 110 -23.44 -0.01 0.34
CA GLU A 110 -23.66 -1.02 -0.70
C GLU A 110 -23.87 -2.37 -0.01
N GLU A 111 -25.13 -2.82 0.07
CA GLU A 111 -25.42 -4.20 0.45
C GLU A 111 -24.69 -5.10 -0.54
N ALA A 112 -23.69 -5.84 -0.05
CA ALA A 112 -23.11 -6.95 -0.78
C ALA A 112 -24.27 -7.81 -1.29
N SER A 113 -24.49 -7.81 -2.59
CA SER A 113 -25.63 -8.53 -3.16
C SER A 113 -25.54 -9.98 -2.70
N ALA A 114 -26.61 -10.53 -2.13
CA ALA A 114 -26.61 -11.89 -1.58
C ALA A 114 -26.29 -12.98 -2.63
N ASP A 115 -26.20 -12.61 -3.91
CA ASP A 115 -25.85 -13.45 -5.07
C ASP A 115 -24.41 -13.25 -5.61
N SER A 116 -23.63 -12.28 -5.10
CA SER A 116 -22.19 -12.33 -5.32
C SER A 116 -21.64 -13.33 -4.32
N SER A 117 -21.19 -14.50 -4.79
CA SER A 117 -20.15 -15.21 -4.04
C SER A 117 -19.10 -14.16 -3.69
N ALA A 118 -18.82 -13.99 -2.40
CA ALA A 118 -17.76 -13.10 -1.94
C ALA A 118 -16.44 -13.71 -2.42
N ASP A 119 -16.14 -13.53 -3.69
CA ASP A 119 -14.91 -13.94 -4.31
C ASP A 119 -13.82 -13.25 -3.50
N GLU A 120 -12.91 -14.07 -2.98
CA GLU A 120 -11.82 -13.56 -2.18
C GLU A 120 -11.08 -12.49 -2.99
N PRO A 121 -10.83 -11.30 -2.41
CA PRO A 121 -10.20 -10.21 -3.15
C PRO A 121 -8.87 -10.69 -3.70
N LYS A 122 -8.62 -10.48 -4.99
CA LYS A 122 -7.40 -11.01 -5.64
C LYS A 122 -6.12 -10.39 -5.09
N TYR A 123 -6.13 -9.09 -4.81
CA TYR A 123 -4.98 -8.34 -4.31
C TYR A 123 -5.24 -7.84 -2.89
N VAL A 124 -4.20 -7.89 -2.08
CA VAL A 124 -4.25 -7.47 -0.68
C VAL A 124 -3.02 -6.68 -0.29
N MET A 125 -3.21 -5.77 0.65
CA MET A 125 -2.15 -5.14 1.41
C MET A 125 -2.07 -5.80 2.78
N GLY A 126 -0.89 -6.24 3.17
CA GLY A 126 -0.61 -6.72 4.52
C GLY A 126 0.15 -5.66 5.30
N MET A 127 -0.24 -5.41 6.54
CA MET A 127 0.45 -4.49 7.45
C MET A 127 0.82 -5.22 8.74
N ALA A 128 2.06 -5.09 9.17
CA ALA A 128 2.55 -5.64 10.44
C ALA A 128 3.37 -4.61 11.20
N LEU A 129 3.14 -4.53 12.51
CA LEU A 129 3.94 -3.71 13.42
C LEU A 129 5.09 -4.55 13.99
N VAL A 130 6.32 -4.05 13.85
CA VAL A 130 7.54 -4.64 14.42
C VAL A 130 7.99 -3.77 15.58
N ASN A 131 7.74 -4.23 16.80
CA ASN A 131 8.01 -3.47 18.03
C ASN A 131 9.43 -3.69 18.55
N GLY A 132 10.02 -2.67 19.16
CA GLY A 132 11.26 -2.78 19.94
C GLY A 132 12.47 -3.27 19.14
N THR A 133 12.58 -2.89 17.87
CA THR A 133 13.61 -3.34 16.93
C THR A 133 14.43 -2.19 16.34
N THR A 134 15.37 -2.51 15.45
CA THR A 134 16.11 -1.52 14.65
C THR A 134 15.56 -1.44 13.22
N ALA A 135 15.82 -0.33 12.54
CA ALA A 135 15.46 -0.16 11.13
C ALA A 135 16.05 -1.27 10.25
N GLU A 136 17.32 -1.64 10.51
CA GLU A 136 18.03 -2.71 9.79
C GLU A 136 17.31 -4.07 9.89
N ILE A 137 16.79 -4.42 11.07
CA ILE A 137 16.05 -5.68 11.26
C ILE A 137 14.70 -5.61 10.53
N ALA A 138 13.95 -4.51 10.67
CA ALA A 138 12.67 -4.35 9.99
C ALA A 138 12.82 -4.38 8.45
N GLN A 139 13.86 -3.71 7.94
CA GLN A 139 14.25 -3.71 6.54
C GLN A 139 14.68 -5.10 6.05
N GLY A 140 15.50 -5.82 6.83
CA GLY A 140 15.91 -7.19 6.52
C GLY A 140 14.72 -8.15 6.42
N LEU A 141 13.70 -8.00 7.29
CA LEU A 141 12.46 -8.77 7.21
C LEU A 141 11.67 -8.44 5.94
N ALA A 142 11.45 -7.16 5.65
CA ALA A 142 10.74 -6.73 4.44
C ALA A 142 11.43 -7.23 3.15
N LYS A 143 12.76 -7.09 3.09
CA LYS A 143 13.59 -7.62 2.01
C LYS A 143 13.42 -9.12 1.85
N SER A 144 13.48 -9.88 2.94
CA SER A 144 13.35 -11.34 2.92
C SER A 144 11.99 -11.79 2.35
N ILE A 145 10.90 -11.09 2.66
CA ILE A 145 9.55 -11.37 2.11
C ILE A 145 9.54 -11.23 0.58
N VAL A 146 10.21 -10.20 0.06
CA VAL A 146 10.32 -9.92 -1.39
C VAL A 146 11.28 -10.90 -2.06
N GLU A 147 12.40 -11.24 -1.42
CA GLU A 147 13.39 -12.19 -1.94
C GLU A 147 12.80 -13.58 -2.17
N VAL A 148 11.93 -14.05 -1.25
CA VAL A 148 11.21 -15.33 -1.42
C VAL A 148 9.98 -15.21 -2.34
N LYS A 149 9.71 -14.01 -2.86
CA LYS A 149 8.62 -13.66 -3.76
C LYS A 149 7.22 -13.89 -3.19
N TYR A 150 7.02 -13.76 -1.88
CA TYR A 150 5.65 -13.76 -1.32
C TYR A 150 4.97 -12.40 -1.42
N SER A 151 5.74 -11.36 -1.73
CA SER A 151 5.24 -10.06 -2.11
C SER A 151 6.12 -9.50 -3.22
N ALA A 152 5.52 -8.77 -4.16
CA ALA A 152 6.30 -8.07 -5.18
C ALA A 152 6.93 -6.78 -4.61
N CYS A 153 6.30 -6.16 -3.61
CA CYS A 153 6.75 -4.92 -2.97
C CYS A 153 6.46 -4.92 -1.46
N ALA A 154 7.48 -4.65 -0.65
CA ALA A 154 7.37 -4.40 0.78
C ALA A 154 7.99 -3.04 1.13
N GLN A 155 7.36 -2.31 2.03
CA GLN A 155 7.73 -0.95 2.43
C GLN A 155 7.86 -0.90 3.95
N VAL A 156 8.90 -0.21 4.42
CA VAL A 156 9.17 -0.03 5.85
C VAL A 156 9.11 1.44 6.21
N GLU A 157 8.39 1.76 7.27
CA GLU A 157 8.32 3.10 7.83
C GLU A 157 8.40 3.08 9.34
N LYS A 158 8.82 4.20 9.90
CA LYS A 158 8.98 4.35 11.35
C LYS A 158 7.62 4.61 11.98
N HIS A 159 7.25 3.80 12.96
CA HIS A 159 6.03 4.02 13.74
C HIS A 159 6.33 4.95 14.93
N GLY A 160 5.75 6.15 14.89
CA GLY A 160 5.87 7.14 15.95
C GLY A 160 7.28 7.68 16.17
N ASP A 161 7.43 8.49 17.22
CA ASP A 161 8.68 9.20 17.49
C ASP A 161 9.72 8.34 18.23
N SER A 162 9.28 7.30 18.94
CA SER A 162 10.03 6.50 19.94
C SER A 162 11.14 5.59 19.38
N GLY A 163 11.49 5.70 18.10
CA GLY A 163 12.79 5.24 17.58
C GLY A 163 12.94 3.74 17.33
N SER A 164 12.02 2.91 17.80
CA SER A 164 12.21 1.45 17.82
C SER A 164 11.03 0.62 17.29
N ASP A 165 9.96 1.27 16.85
CA ASP A 165 8.82 0.58 16.26
C ASP A 165 8.72 0.91 14.77
N PHE A 166 8.41 -0.08 13.94
CA PHE A 166 8.36 0.07 12.49
C PHE A 166 7.14 -0.66 11.93
N TYR A 167 6.47 -0.06 10.93
CA TYR A 167 5.49 -0.77 10.13
C TYR A 167 6.16 -1.39 8.91
N ILE A 168 5.83 -2.64 8.64
CA ILE A 168 6.07 -3.30 7.35
C ILE A 168 4.73 -3.36 6.63
N THR A 169 4.65 -2.75 5.47
CA THR A 169 3.49 -2.84 4.58
C THR A 169 3.88 -3.57 3.30
N LEU A 170 3.18 -4.63 2.94
CA LEU A 170 3.44 -5.38 1.70
C LEU A 170 2.21 -5.39 0.79
N LYS A 171 2.44 -5.50 -0.52
CA LYS A 171 1.39 -5.64 -1.54
C LYS A 171 1.56 -6.98 -2.24
N THR A 172 0.51 -7.79 -2.24
CA THR A 172 0.59 -9.18 -2.73
C THR A 172 -0.74 -9.72 -3.24
N LEU A 173 -0.72 -10.95 -3.73
CA LEU A 173 -1.89 -11.74 -4.07
C LEU A 173 -2.49 -12.35 -2.80
N SER A 174 -3.81 -12.43 -2.72
CA SER A 174 -4.48 -13.01 -1.54
C SER A 174 -4.11 -14.48 -1.31
N ALA A 175 -3.84 -15.22 -2.37
CA ALA A 175 -3.34 -16.59 -2.29
C ALA A 175 -1.96 -16.73 -1.59
N ALA A 176 -1.21 -15.64 -1.40
CA ALA A 176 0.08 -15.65 -0.71
C ALA A 176 -0.02 -15.36 0.80
N LYS A 177 -1.18 -14.90 1.31
CA LYS A 177 -1.35 -14.48 2.72
C LYS A 177 -0.94 -15.55 3.72
N GLU A 178 -1.40 -16.77 3.50
CA GLU A 178 -1.15 -17.89 4.41
C GLU A 178 0.35 -18.19 4.49
N GLN A 179 1.03 -18.22 3.34
CA GLN A 179 2.47 -18.45 3.31
C GLN A 179 3.26 -17.33 4.00
N VAL A 180 2.86 -16.07 3.80
CA VAL A 180 3.45 -14.94 4.55
C VAL A 180 3.27 -15.13 6.05
N ALA A 181 2.05 -15.49 6.49
CA ALA A 181 1.75 -15.69 7.90
C ALA A 181 2.47 -16.91 8.51
N VAL A 182 2.76 -17.96 7.75
CA VAL A 182 3.49 -19.13 8.22
C VAL A 182 4.99 -18.83 8.32
N ASP A 183 5.61 -18.37 7.24
CA ASP A 183 7.07 -18.20 7.17
C ASP A 183 7.55 -16.95 7.93
N PHE A 184 6.65 -15.97 8.11
CA PHE A 184 6.89 -14.74 8.88
C PHE A 184 5.95 -14.63 10.08
N GLY A 185 5.50 -15.76 10.65
CA GLY A 185 4.53 -15.85 11.75
C GLY A 185 4.96 -15.29 13.10
N GLY A 186 6.16 -14.70 13.18
CA GLY A 186 6.55 -13.82 14.30
C GLY A 186 5.92 -12.42 14.24
N LEU A 187 5.19 -12.12 13.15
CA LEU A 187 4.49 -10.86 12.93
C LEU A 187 2.98 -11.08 12.89
N GLU A 188 2.24 -10.16 13.51
CA GLU A 188 0.78 -10.09 13.38
C GLU A 188 0.43 -9.26 12.14
N TRP A 189 -0.22 -9.88 11.16
CA TRP A 189 -0.57 -9.25 9.89
C TRP A 189 -2.05 -8.84 9.87
N GLU A 190 -2.30 -7.57 9.62
CA GLU A 190 -3.59 -7.03 9.26
C GLU A 190 -3.70 -6.96 7.73
N TRP A 191 -4.76 -7.57 7.18
CA TRP A 191 -4.95 -7.68 5.73
C TRP A 191 -6.10 -6.80 5.27
N MET A 192 -5.85 -6.00 4.24
CA MET A 192 -6.84 -5.14 3.61
C MET A 192 -6.95 -5.47 2.11
N PRO A 193 -8.17 -5.66 1.57
CA PRO A 193 -8.38 -5.76 0.13
C PRO A 193 -7.94 -4.46 -0.55
N ILE A 194 -7.20 -4.58 -1.66
CA ILE A 194 -6.80 -3.43 -2.47
C ILE A 194 -7.18 -3.61 -3.94
N ARG A 195 -7.33 -2.49 -4.63
CA ARG A 195 -7.36 -2.40 -6.10
C ARG A 195 -6.27 -1.44 -6.56
N ALA A 196 -5.78 -1.60 -7.78
CA ALA A 196 -4.68 -0.77 -8.28
C ALA A 196 -4.84 -0.44 -9.77
N ASN A 197 -3.92 0.37 -10.30
CA ASN A 197 -3.77 0.52 -11.74
C ASN A 197 -3.38 -0.81 -12.40
N GLU A 198 -3.99 -1.15 -13.54
CA GLU A 198 -3.86 -2.46 -14.20
C GLU A 198 -2.41 -2.92 -14.42
N LYS A 199 -1.51 -1.98 -14.77
CA LYS A 199 -0.09 -2.29 -14.95
C LYS A 199 0.58 -2.77 -13.66
N TYR A 200 0.23 -2.18 -12.52
CA TYR A 200 0.75 -2.58 -11.22
C TYR A 200 0.15 -3.93 -10.80
N GLU A 201 -1.15 -4.15 -11.01
CA GLU A 201 -1.79 -5.44 -10.74
C GLU A 201 -1.12 -6.58 -11.52
N LYS A 202 -0.90 -6.38 -12.82
CA LYS A 202 -0.16 -7.32 -13.64
C LYS A 202 1.25 -7.56 -13.12
N TRP A 203 1.93 -6.50 -12.68
CA TRP A 203 3.27 -6.63 -12.10
C TRP A 203 3.27 -7.42 -10.79
N LEU A 204 2.25 -7.30 -9.94
CA LEU A 204 2.08 -8.16 -8.75
C LEU A 204 1.97 -9.63 -9.17
N GLU A 205 1.13 -9.94 -10.16
CA GLU A 205 0.93 -11.31 -10.65
C GLU A 205 2.20 -11.93 -11.21
N ASP A 206 2.97 -11.16 -11.98
CA ASP A 206 4.19 -11.64 -12.62
C ASP A 206 5.33 -11.88 -11.61
N ASN A 207 5.25 -11.31 -10.39
CA ASN A 207 6.34 -11.30 -9.42
C ASN A 207 6.05 -12.00 -8.09
N VAL A 208 4.80 -12.34 -7.78
CA VAL A 208 4.44 -13.12 -6.58
C VAL A 208 4.38 -14.61 -6.90
N LEU A 209 5.05 -15.43 -6.10
CA LEU A 209 4.99 -16.89 -6.18
C LEU A 209 3.98 -17.44 -5.19
N ILE A 210 3.00 -18.20 -5.70
CA ILE A 210 2.07 -18.98 -4.89
C ILE A 210 2.64 -20.39 -4.73
N ARG A 211 3.03 -20.75 -3.49
CA ARG A 211 3.47 -22.11 -3.16
C ARG A 211 2.31 -22.86 -2.53
N SER A 212 1.95 -24.01 -3.09
CA SER A 212 1.01 -24.92 -2.44
C SER A 212 1.77 -25.76 -1.42
N HIS A 213 1.42 -25.68 -0.13
CA HIS A 213 1.94 -26.57 0.92
C HIS A 213 1.53 -28.05 0.74
N ALA A 214 0.65 -28.35 -0.24
CA ALA A 214 0.08 -29.68 -0.45
C ALA A 214 1.05 -30.75 -1.01
N ALA A 215 2.36 -30.49 -1.10
CA ALA A 215 3.31 -31.41 -1.73
C ALA A 215 4.42 -31.96 -0.80
N GLU A 216 4.46 -31.59 0.49
CA GLU A 216 5.55 -32.00 1.40
C GLU A 216 5.06 -32.62 2.74
N LEU A 217 4.11 -33.57 2.67
CA LEU A 217 3.79 -34.50 3.76
C LEU A 217 3.73 -35.95 3.28
#